data_AF-A0A1B6IR74-F1
#
_entry.id   AF-A0A1B6IR74-F1
#
_cell.length_a   1.000
_cell.length_b   1.000
_cell.length_c   1.000
_cell.angle_alpha   90.00
_cell.angle_beta   90.00
_cell.angle_gamma   90.00
#
_symmetry.space_group_name_H-M   'P 1'
#
loop_
_entity.id
_entity.type
_entity.pdbx_description
1 polymer ?
#
loop_
_entity_poly.entity_id
_entity_poly.type
_entity_poly.pdbx_seq_one_letter_code
_entity_poly.pdbx_strand_id
1 'polypeptide(L)'
;RVGASKQRFSLVCKFQCENAQRRERFRTDFQFWNEVLVYQDIVPMFPINVLDILPQFYFGVSTLMEAPENDVVILENLIPSGYRLTKERIFLDYDHCALV
;
A
#
# COMPACT_ATOMS: atom_id res chain seq x y z
N ARG A 1 14.72 -36.04 5.49
CA ARG A 1 14.69 -34.56 5.49
C ARG A 1 13.87 -34.13 4.27
N VAL A 2 12.62 -33.72 4.49
CA VAL A 2 11.77 -33.18 3.40
C VAL A 2 12.36 -31.83 3.02
N GLY A 3 12.82 -31.68 1.78
CA GLY A 3 13.37 -30.41 1.29
C GLY A 3 12.30 -29.34 1.34
N ALA A 4 12.60 -28.19 1.95
CA ALA A 4 11.69 -27.05 1.95
C ALA A 4 11.31 -26.70 0.51
N SER A 5 10.02 -26.71 0.19
CA SER A 5 9.53 -26.26 -1.11
C SER A 5 9.80 -24.76 -1.25
N LYS A 6 10.35 -24.35 -2.40
CA LYS A 6 10.65 -22.95 -2.67
C LYS A 6 9.33 -22.23 -2.95
N GLN A 7 8.84 -21.44 -2.00
CA GLN A 7 7.64 -20.63 -2.18
C GLN A 7 7.95 -19.39 -3.04
N ARG A 8 7.06 -19.08 -3.99
CA ARG A 8 7.16 -17.88 -4.83
C ARG A 8 6.06 -16.92 -4.42
N PHE A 9 6.43 -15.67 -4.17
CA PHE A 9 5.51 -14.58 -3.87
C PHE A 9 5.52 -13.59 -5.04
N SER A 10 4.33 -13.16 -5.46
CA SER A 10 4.18 -12.06 -6.40
C SER A 10 3.93 -10.80 -5.58
N LEU A 11 4.84 -9.83 -5.64
CA LEU A 11 4.88 -8.69 -4.73
C LEU A 11 4.86 -7.36 -5.50
N VAL A 12 4.34 -6.33 -4.85
CA VAL A 12 4.50 -4.92 -5.25
C VAL A 12 5.32 -4.22 -4.18
N CYS A 13 6.45 -3.65 -4.58
CA CYS A 13 7.26 -2.81 -3.72
C CYS A 13 7.08 -1.35 -4.15
N LYS A 14 6.62 -0.51 -3.23
CA LYS A 14 6.49 0.94 -3.43
C LYS A 14 7.62 1.63 -2.69
N PHE A 15 8.16 2.68 -3.30
CA PHE A 15 9.20 3.55 -2.75
C PHE A 15 8.79 5.00 -2.92
N GLN A 16 9.40 5.89 -2.15
CA GLN A 16 9.20 7.34 -2.32
C GLN A 16 9.66 7.80 -3.71
N CYS A 17 9.02 8.85 -4.22
CA CYS A 17 9.45 9.47 -5.48
C CYS A 17 10.83 10.09 -5.29
N GLU A 18 11.82 9.79 -6.13
CA GLU A 18 13.19 10.32 -5.98
C GLU A 18 13.28 11.86 -6.11
N ASN A 19 12.36 12.46 -6.86
CA ASN A 19 12.34 13.91 -7.05
C ASN A 19 11.75 14.63 -5.82
N ALA A 20 12.60 15.37 -5.10
CA ALA A 20 12.23 16.10 -3.88
C ALA A 20 11.10 17.12 -4.10
N GLN A 21 11.13 17.87 -5.20
CA GLN A 21 10.10 18.88 -5.52
C GLN A 21 8.72 18.23 -5.72
N ARG A 22 8.70 17.02 -6.32
CA ARG A 22 7.46 16.25 -6.46
C ARG A 22 6.99 15.72 -5.11
N ARG A 23 7.89 15.19 -4.27
CA ARG A 23 7.52 14.73 -2.92
C ARG A 23 6.86 15.83 -2.10
N GLU A 24 7.48 17.01 -2.08
CA GLU A 24 6.96 18.17 -1.35
C GLU A 24 5.61 18.62 -1.93
N ARG A 25 5.52 18.80 -3.26
CA ARG A 25 4.30 19.26 -3.93
C ARG A 25 3.11 18.33 -3.69
N PHE A 26 3.33 17.02 -3.71
CA PHE A 26 2.27 16.03 -3.57
C PHE A 26 2.11 15.50 -2.14
N ARG A 27 2.94 15.96 -1.19
CA ARG A 27 2.98 15.48 0.19
C ARG A 27 3.02 13.95 0.26
N THR A 28 3.92 13.36 -0.52
CA THR A 28 4.07 11.91 -0.60
C THR A 28 4.58 11.32 0.71
N ASP A 29 5.16 12.15 1.57
CA ASP A 29 5.53 11.85 2.95
C ASP A 29 4.32 11.40 3.77
N PHE A 30 3.29 12.23 3.83
CA PHE A 30 2.06 11.90 4.55
C PHE A 30 1.29 10.77 3.87
N GLN A 31 1.27 10.75 2.54
CA GLN A 31 0.63 9.66 1.79
C GLN A 31 1.24 8.30 2.16
N PHE A 32 2.58 8.20 2.17
CA PHE A 32 3.29 6.95 2.42
C PHE A 32 3.20 6.52 3.89
N TRP A 33 3.33 7.49 4.81
CA TRP A 33 3.12 7.25 6.24
C TRP A 33 1.70 6.74 6.52
N ASN A 34 0.69 7.36 5.92
CA ASN A 34 -0.71 6.91 6.03
C ASN A 34 -0.87 5.47 5.51
N GLU A 35 -0.23 5.13 4.39
CA GLU A 35 -0.33 3.77 3.84
C GLU A 35 0.26 2.73 4.81
N VAL A 36 1.44 3.00 5.39
CA VAL A 36 2.05 2.12 6.41
C VAL A 36 1.15 2.02 7.64
N LEU A 37 0.71 3.16 8.19
CA LEU A 37 -0.18 3.22 9.36
C LEU A 37 -1.47 2.41 9.12
N VAL A 38 -2.07 2.54 7.93
CA VAL A 38 -3.30 1.84 7.60
C VAL A 38 -3.08 0.33 7.65
N TYR A 39 -2.11 -0.20 6.91
CA TYR A 39 -1.91 -1.65 6.88
C TYR A 39 -1.38 -2.23 8.19
N GLN A 40 -0.52 -1.50 8.90
CA GLN A 40 0.16 -2.00 10.08
C GLN A 40 -0.71 -1.91 11.34
N ASP A 41 -1.42 -0.79 11.52
CA ASP A 41 -2.10 -0.50 12.79
C ASP A 41 -3.62 -0.51 12.64
N ILE A 42 -4.18 0.02 11.55
CA ILE A 42 -5.63 0.19 11.39
C ILE A 42 -6.31 -1.08 10.86
N VAL A 43 -5.78 -1.68 9.79
CA VAL A 43 -6.34 -2.87 9.13
C VAL A 43 -6.53 -4.04 10.11
N PRO A 44 -5.58 -4.35 11.02
CA PRO A 44 -5.76 -5.39 12.03
C PRO A 44 -6.91 -5.16 13.02
N MET A 45 -7.43 -3.92 13.13
CA MET A 45 -8.57 -3.60 13.99
C MET A 45 -9.91 -4.01 13.37
N PHE A 46 -9.96 -4.27 12.06
CA PHE A 46 -11.18 -4.67 11.36
C PHE A 46 -11.44 -6.18 11.46
N PRO A 47 -12.70 -6.61 11.38
CA PRO A 47 -13.03 -8.03 11.33
C PRO A 47 -12.48 -8.70 10.06
N ILE A 48 -12.23 -10.01 10.15
CA ILE A 48 -11.50 -10.81 9.13
C ILE A 48 -12.10 -10.67 7.72
N ASN A 49 -13.41 -10.51 7.61
CA ASN A 49 -14.12 -10.37 6.33
C ASN A 49 -13.77 -9.10 5.54
N VAL A 50 -13.22 -8.06 6.18
CA VAL A 50 -12.73 -6.85 5.49
C VAL A 50 -11.29 -7.07 4.99
N LEU A 51 -10.54 -8.01 5.58
CA LEU A 51 -9.18 -8.30 5.16
C LEU A 51 -9.13 -8.99 3.79
N ASP A 52 -10.16 -9.77 3.46
CA ASP A 52 -10.22 -10.54 2.21
C ASP A 52 -10.33 -9.67 0.94
N ILE A 53 -10.72 -8.39 1.09
CA ILE A 53 -10.80 -7.43 -0.03
C ILE A 53 -9.54 -6.56 -0.17
N LEU A 54 -8.62 -6.63 0.79
CA LEU A 54 -7.37 -5.88 0.81
C LEU A 54 -6.21 -6.77 0.39
N PRO A 55 -5.19 -6.24 -0.31
CA PRO A 55 -3.98 -7.00 -0.58
C PRO A 55 -3.26 -7.36 0.73
N GLN A 56 -2.67 -8.55 0.79
CA GLN A 56 -1.84 -8.93 1.93
C GLN A 56 -0.69 -7.94 2.12
N PHE A 57 -0.57 -7.42 3.35
CA PHE A 57 0.59 -6.63 3.78
C PHE A 57 1.72 -7.54 4.23
N TYR A 58 2.93 -7.31 3.72
CA TYR A 58 4.12 -8.09 4.08
C TYR A 58 5.07 -7.28 4.96
N PHE A 59 5.29 -6.01 4.62
CA PHE A 59 6.23 -5.15 5.33
C PHE A 59 6.01 -3.67 4.96
N GLY A 60 6.32 -2.76 5.88
CA GLY A 60 6.27 -1.33 5.62
C GLY A 60 7.16 -0.56 6.60
N VAL A 61 7.81 0.48 6.10
CA VAL A 61 8.55 1.48 6.88
C VAL A 61 8.31 2.84 6.25
N SER A 62 8.07 3.85 7.08
CA SER A 62 8.09 5.26 6.69
C SER A 62 8.84 6.07 7.73
N THR A 63 9.67 6.98 7.24
CA THR A 63 10.53 7.87 8.02
C THR A 63 10.02 9.31 8.03
N LEU A 64 8.81 9.58 7.49
CA LEU A 64 8.24 10.93 7.41
C LEU A 64 9.23 11.98 6.84
N MET A 65 9.97 11.61 5.79
CA MET A 65 11.01 12.41 5.11
C MET A 65 12.33 12.59 5.85
N GLU A 66 12.53 11.99 7.02
CA GLU A 66 13.85 11.98 7.66
C GLU A 66 14.87 11.23 6.82
N ALA A 67 14.47 10.12 6.18
CA ALA A 67 15.29 9.33 5.26
C ALA A 67 14.40 8.63 4.21
N PRO A 68 13.81 9.37 3.25
CA PRO A 68 12.81 8.84 2.32
C PRO A 68 13.34 7.71 1.41
N GLU A 69 14.65 7.56 1.27
CA GLU A 69 15.31 6.43 0.61
C GLU A 69 15.13 5.09 1.35
N ASN A 70 14.81 5.14 2.64
CA ASN A 70 14.55 3.98 3.47
C ASN A 70 13.05 3.63 3.54
N ASP A 71 12.19 4.48 2.98
CA ASP A 71 10.74 4.26 2.97
C ASP A 71 10.37 3.19 1.96
N VAL A 72 9.64 2.17 2.40
CA VAL A 72 9.16 1.07 1.56
C VAL A 72 7.82 0.54 2.05
N VAL A 73 6.95 0.15 1.12
CA VAL A 73 5.74 -0.64 1.40
C VAL A 73 5.72 -1.84 0.48
N ILE A 74 5.55 -3.04 1.06
CA ILE A 74 5.53 -4.31 0.35
C ILE A 74 4.16 -4.97 0.52
N LEU A 75 3.46 -5.12 -0.60
CA LEU A 75 2.11 -5.68 -0.68
C LEU A 75 2.06 -6.88 -1.63
N GLU A 76 1.02 -7.67 -1.51
CA GLU A 76 0.62 -8.63 -2.53
C GLU A 76 0.44 -7.95 -3.89
N ASN A 77 0.98 -8.58 -4.93
CA ASN A 77 0.63 -8.22 -6.29
C ASN A 77 -0.71 -8.88 -6.66
N LEU A 78 -1.74 -8.07 -6.87
CA LEU A 78 -3.08 -8.52 -7.24
C LEU A 78 -3.27 -8.76 -8.76
N ILE A 79 -2.31 -8.37 -9.60
CA ILE A 79 -2.39 -8.58 -11.07
C ILE A 79 -2.59 -10.06 -11.43
N PRO A 80 -1.88 -11.04 -10.84
CA PRO A 80 -2.12 -12.47 -11.09
C PRO A 80 -3.53 -12.93 -10.71
N SER A 81 -4.18 -12.24 -9.78
CA SER A 81 -5.57 -12.51 -9.34
C SER A 81 -6.62 -11.84 -10.25
N GLY A 82 -6.20 -11.23 -11.36
CA GLY A 82 -7.09 -10.63 -12.36
C GLY A 82 -7.45 -9.16 -12.10
N TYR A 83 -6.91 -8.55 -11.05
CA TYR A 83 -7.13 -7.14 -10.76
C TYR A 83 -6.42 -6.25 -11.77
N ARG A 84 -7.07 -5.15 -12.15
CA ARG A 84 -6.57 -4.15 -13.09
C ARG A 84 -7.06 -2.77 -12.68
N LEU A 85 -6.26 -1.75 -12.98
CA LEU A 85 -6.69 -0.37 -12.79
C LEU A 85 -7.97 -0.11 -13.58
N THR A 86 -8.97 0.46 -12.93
CA THR A 86 -10.20 0.87 -13.61
C THR A 86 -9.87 1.95 -14.65
N LYS A 87 -10.55 1.87 -15.80
CA LYS A 87 -10.46 2.91 -16.85
C LYS A 87 -11.21 4.18 -16.43
N GLU A 88 -12.24 4.01 -15.62
CA GLU A 88 -13.09 5.07 -15.11
C GLU A 88 -12.42 5.67 -13.88
N ARG A 89 -11.88 6.88 -14.03
CA ARG A 89 -11.41 7.66 -12.89
C ARG A 89 -12.64 8.36 -12.29
N ILE A 90 -13.37 7.65 -11.44
CA ILE A 90 -14.41 8.29 -10.63
C ILE A 90 -13.70 9.30 -9.72
N PHE A 91 -14.12 10.56 -9.80
CA PHE A 91 -13.60 11.59 -8.90
C PHE A 91 -14.23 11.35 -7.54
N LEU A 92 -13.46 10.77 -6.62
CA LEU A 92 -13.88 10.56 -5.23
C LEU A 92 -13.65 11.87 -4.47
N ASP A 93 -14.64 12.75 -4.48
CA ASP A 93 -14.69 13.87 -3.53
C ASP A 93 -15.26 13.43 -2.18
N TYR A 94 -15.25 14.35 -1.22
CA TYR A 94 -15.77 14.09 0.12
C TYR A 94 -17.23 13.63 0.10
N ASP A 95 -18.07 14.23 -0.75
CA ASP A 95 -19.49 13.89 -0.84
C ASP A 95 -19.68 12.45 -1.36
N HIS A 96 -18.85 12.00 -2.30
CA HIS A 96 -18.85 10.60 -2.74
C HIS A 96 -18.41 9.63 -1.63
N CYS A 97 -17.44 10.01 -0.80
CA CYS A 97 -16.97 9.17 0.30
C CYS A 97 -17.94 9.11 1.49
N ALA A 98 -18.72 10.18 1.73
CA ALA A 98 -19.62 10.28 2.87
C ALA A 98 -20.95 9.51 2.71
N LEU A 99 -21.28 9.07 1.49
CA LEU A 99 -22.52 8.37 1.16
C LEU A 99 -22.45 6.84 1.27
N VAL A 100 -21.27 6.28 1.60
CA VAL A 100 -21.02 4.83 1.67
C VAL A 100 -20.88 4.36 3.12
#